data_AF-A0A7Y3FW36-F1
#
_entry.id   AF-A0A7Y3FW36-F1
#
_cell.length_a   1.000
_cell.length_b   1.000
_cell.length_c   1.000
_cell.angle_alpha   90.00
_cell.angle_beta   90.00
_cell.angle_gamma   90.00
#
_symmetry.space_group_name_H-M   'P 1'
#
loop_
_entity.id
_entity.type
_entity.pdbx_description
1 polymer ?
#
loop_
_entity_poly.entity_id
_entity_poly.type
_entity_poly.pdbx_seq_one_letter_code
_entity_poly.pdbx_strand_id
1 'polypeptide(L)'
;MFIPNLFKHWTYQLFSPTKALKGKYKAFKSLLTHDQKVHVLMAELEEIYYNQVRVDFKLIEDKYNDLSRYVFAMLKDFEKMCPTCYPDLKDYFKKFDSYVKFIFGSREHNTSAPFTIALSKLPLDSQTLVGSKALNLSIIKRDLKLPVPKGFVITTNAFRYFIEFNDLRKAIEERLAKLDINSTASLNVISNELVDTMMKAEIPPIIIEDILNSYDSLQNQA
;
A
#
# COMPACT_ATOMS: atom_id res chain seq x y z
N MET A 1 31.42 15.16 -2.43
CA MET A 1 30.94 16.34 -3.19
C MET A 1 30.36 17.39 -2.23
N PHE A 2 31.19 17.98 -1.34
CA PHE A 2 30.73 18.86 -0.23
C PHE A 2 31.28 20.30 -0.30
N ILE A 3 32.32 20.53 -1.12
CA ILE A 3 33.12 21.76 -1.12
C ILE A 3 32.39 23.00 -1.71
N PRO A 4 31.63 22.93 -2.82
CA PRO A 4 31.05 24.15 -3.40
C PRO A 4 29.91 24.75 -2.57
N ASN A 5 29.15 23.93 -1.82
CA ASN A 5 28.09 24.42 -0.93
C ASN A 5 28.65 25.08 0.34
N LEU A 6 29.76 24.57 0.87
CA LEU A 6 30.49 25.18 1.98
C LEU A 6 31.07 26.53 1.59
N PHE A 7 31.72 26.63 0.43
CA PHE A 7 32.32 27.88 -0.04
C PHE A 7 31.26 28.97 -0.27
N LYS A 8 30.09 28.60 -0.82
CA LYS A 8 28.96 29.51 -1.00
C LYS A 8 28.33 29.96 0.32
N HIS A 9 28.22 29.07 1.31
CA HIS A 9 27.70 29.40 2.64
C HIS A 9 28.61 30.41 3.36
N TRP A 10 29.92 30.15 3.37
CA TRP A 10 30.91 31.00 4.02
C TRP A 10 31.06 32.37 3.34
N THR A 11 31.10 32.41 2.01
CA THR A 11 31.18 33.67 1.26
C THR A 11 29.91 34.52 1.41
N TYR A 12 28.70 33.94 1.39
CA TYR A 12 27.48 34.72 1.63
C TYR A 12 27.36 35.28 3.05
N GLN A 13 27.88 34.56 4.05
CA GLN A 13 27.83 34.97 5.46
C GLN A 13 28.81 36.13 5.73
N LEU A 14 29.95 36.17 5.03
CA LEU A 14 30.95 37.24 5.09
C LEU A 14 30.57 38.47 4.25
N PHE A 15 29.99 38.29 3.06
CA PHE A 15 29.72 39.40 2.12
C PHE A 15 28.27 39.91 2.11
N SER A 16 27.30 39.22 2.73
CA SER A 16 25.89 39.64 2.78
C SER A 16 25.14 39.07 4.01
N PRO A 17 25.55 39.42 5.24
CA PRO A 17 25.00 38.86 6.48
C PRO A 17 23.48 39.01 6.61
N THR A 18 22.89 40.12 6.16
CA THR A 18 21.44 40.35 6.20
C THR A 18 20.66 39.41 5.26
N LYS A 19 21.21 39.07 4.09
CA LYS A 19 20.59 38.11 3.17
C LYS A 19 20.69 36.69 3.70
N ALA A 20 21.84 36.33 4.28
CA ALA A 20 22.03 35.03 4.93
C ALA A 20 21.07 34.85 6.12
N LEU A 21 20.93 35.87 6.98
CA LEU A 21 20.00 35.87 8.11
C LEU A 21 18.54 35.74 7.65
N LYS A 22 18.13 36.50 6.61
CA LYS A 22 16.78 36.41 6.03
C LYS A 22 16.51 35.01 5.46
N GLY A 23 17.51 34.37 4.86
CA GLY A 23 17.43 32.99 4.39
C GLY A 23 17.21 32.00 5.52
N LYS A 24 18.01 32.09 6.60
CA LYS A 24 17.85 31.25 7.80
C LYS A 24 16.50 31.45 8.46
N TYR A 25 16.04 32.69 8.60
CA TYR A 25 14.73 33.00 9.17
C TYR A 25 13.56 32.45 8.36
N LYS A 26 13.64 32.50 7.02
CA LYS A 26 12.64 31.87 6.15
C LYS A 26 12.61 30.35 6.32
N ALA A 27 13.79 29.72 6.36
CA ALA A 27 13.90 28.28 6.60
C ALA A 27 13.36 27.90 7.98
N PHE A 28 13.61 28.71 9.02
CA PHE A 28 13.06 28.50 10.36
C PHE A 28 11.53 28.57 10.39
N LYS A 29 10.91 29.58 9.76
CA LYS A 29 9.45 29.66 9.65
C LYS A 29 8.84 28.47 8.90
N SER A 30 9.48 28.07 7.81
CA SER A 30 9.09 26.89 7.03
C SER A 30 9.16 25.64 7.90
N LEU A 31 10.24 25.47 8.66
CA LEU A 31 10.41 24.37 9.60
C LEU A 31 9.31 24.30 10.65
N LEU A 32 8.98 25.42 11.32
CA LEU A 32 7.88 25.46 12.29
C LEU A 32 6.53 25.10 11.68
N THR A 33 6.31 25.46 10.41
CA THR A 33 5.10 25.08 9.69
C THR A 33 5.03 23.57 9.46
N HIS A 34 6.16 22.95 9.10
CA HIS A 34 6.25 21.51 8.92
C HIS A 34 6.11 20.76 10.25
N ASP A 35 6.75 21.25 11.31
CA ASP A 35 6.68 20.71 12.67
C ASP A 35 5.24 20.63 13.20
N GLN A 36 4.48 21.71 13.04
CA GLN A 36 3.06 21.74 13.40
C GLN A 36 2.27 20.66 12.66
N LYS A 37 2.53 20.44 11.37
CA LYS A 37 1.84 19.42 10.57
C LYS A 37 2.23 18.00 10.97
N VAL A 38 3.50 17.77 11.32
CA VAL A 38 3.95 16.48 11.85
C VAL A 38 3.22 16.15 13.15
N HIS A 39 3.11 17.11 14.07
CA HIS A 39 2.39 16.91 15.33
C HIS A 39 0.91 16.57 15.14
N VAL A 40 0.24 17.22 14.19
CA VAL A 40 -1.15 16.88 13.84
C VAL A 40 -1.26 15.44 13.33
N LEU A 41 -0.40 15.03 12.39
CA LEU A 41 -0.42 13.67 11.84
C LEU A 41 -0.06 12.61 12.89
N MET A 42 0.88 12.92 13.79
CA MET A 42 1.21 12.05 14.92
C MET A 42 0.00 11.86 15.83
N ALA A 43 -0.70 12.93 16.20
CA ALA A 43 -1.89 12.87 17.04
C ALA A 43 -3.01 12.04 16.37
N GLU A 44 -3.23 12.20 15.06
CA GLU A 44 -4.21 11.41 14.32
C GLU A 44 -3.85 9.92 14.28
N LEU A 45 -2.57 9.58 14.08
CA LEU A 45 -2.10 8.19 14.12
C LEU A 45 -2.19 7.59 15.53
N GLU A 46 -1.87 8.37 16.55
CA GLU A 46 -2.00 7.98 17.96
C GLU A 46 -3.46 7.77 18.36
N GLU A 47 -4.38 8.61 17.89
CA GLU A 47 -5.82 8.46 18.12
C GLU A 47 -6.32 7.13 17.55
N ILE A 48 -5.93 6.80 16.30
CA ILE A 48 -6.25 5.51 15.69
C ILE A 48 -5.73 4.36 16.54
N TYR A 49 -4.49 4.45 17.02
CA TYR A 49 -3.85 3.40 17.81
C TYR A 49 -4.47 3.24 19.21
N TYR A 50 -4.57 4.31 19.99
CA TYR A 50 -5.04 4.24 21.38
C TYR A 50 -6.54 3.98 21.48
N ASN A 51 -7.35 4.58 20.61
CA ASN A 51 -8.79 4.38 20.61
C ASN A 51 -9.22 3.15 19.79
N GLN A 52 -8.26 2.40 19.22
CA GLN A 52 -8.50 1.20 18.42
C GLN A 52 -9.52 1.46 17.30
N VAL A 53 -9.42 2.64 16.68
CA VAL A 53 -10.32 3.06 15.61
C VAL A 53 -10.09 2.15 14.41
N ARG A 54 -11.15 1.49 13.96
CA ARG A 54 -11.08 0.65 12.76
C ARG A 54 -11.01 1.56 11.54
N VAL A 55 -9.91 1.46 10.81
CA VAL A 55 -9.68 2.20 9.56
C VAL A 55 -9.08 1.26 8.52
N ASP A 56 -9.17 1.65 7.25
CA ASP A 56 -8.43 0.95 6.19
C ASP A 56 -6.92 1.19 6.33
N PHE A 57 -6.12 0.17 6.00
CA PHE A 57 -4.66 0.26 6.05
C PHE A 57 -4.11 1.35 5.14
N LYS A 58 -4.80 1.65 4.03
CA LYS A 58 -4.41 2.71 3.11
C LYS A 58 -4.42 4.09 3.76
N LEU A 59 -5.40 4.36 4.62
CA LEU A 59 -5.46 5.62 5.36
C LEU A 59 -4.23 5.79 6.26
N ILE A 60 -3.79 4.72 6.91
CA ILE A 60 -2.59 4.72 7.76
C ILE A 60 -1.34 4.97 6.91
N GLU A 61 -1.22 4.30 5.77
CA GLU A 61 -0.13 4.49 4.82
C GLU A 61 -0.07 5.94 4.32
N ASP A 62 -1.20 6.54 3.94
CA ASP A 62 -1.28 7.92 3.46
C ASP A 62 -0.88 8.93 4.53
N LYS A 63 -1.38 8.77 5.76
CA LYS A 63 -0.99 9.61 6.91
C LYS A 63 0.52 9.51 7.19
N TYR A 64 1.07 8.30 7.14
CA TYR A 64 2.50 8.10 7.31
C TYR A 64 3.31 8.74 6.17
N ASN A 65 2.89 8.61 4.92
CA ASN A 65 3.55 9.21 3.77
C ASN A 65 3.59 10.75 3.88
N ASP A 66 2.50 11.36 4.33
CA ASP A 66 2.44 12.79 4.61
C ASP A 66 3.37 13.18 5.77
N LEU A 67 3.42 12.39 6.85
CA LEU A 67 4.31 12.62 7.98
C LEU A 67 5.77 12.56 7.54
N SER A 68 6.15 11.50 6.82
CA SER A 68 7.49 11.31 6.25
C SER A 68 7.89 12.47 5.34
N ARG A 69 6.96 12.94 4.49
CA ARG A 69 7.19 14.12 3.62
C ARG A 69 7.48 15.39 4.43
N TYR A 70 6.72 15.65 5.49
CA TYR A 70 6.93 16.84 6.32
C TYR A 70 8.20 16.76 7.16
N VAL A 71 8.51 15.60 7.75
CA VAL A 71 9.81 15.37 8.43
C VAL A 71 10.98 15.60 7.46
N PHE A 72 10.91 15.07 6.25
CA PHE A 72 11.95 15.30 5.25
C PHE A 72 12.08 16.78 4.85
N ALA A 73 10.97 17.51 4.79
CA ALA A 73 10.99 18.95 4.55
C ALA A 73 11.65 19.73 5.71
N MET A 74 11.40 19.34 6.97
CA MET A 74 12.11 19.89 8.14
C MET A 74 13.61 19.65 8.05
N LEU A 75 14.05 18.46 7.63
CA LEU A 75 15.47 18.16 7.44
C LEU A 75 16.11 19.08 6.39
N LYS A 76 15.42 19.32 5.26
CA LYS A 76 15.89 20.27 4.24
C LYS A 76 15.98 21.70 4.77
N ASP A 77 15.04 22.12 5.61
CA ASP A 77 15.08 23.45 6.21
C ASP A 77 16.20 23.56 7.26
N PHE A 78 16.44 22.51 8.05
CA PHE A 78 17.60 22.39 8.93
C PHE A 78 18.92 22.48 8.17
N GLU A 79 19.09 21.70 7.08
CA GLU A 79 20.28 21.75 6.22
C GLU A 79 20.53 23.17 5.66
N LYS A 80 19.48 23.94 5.33
CA LYS A 80 19.61 25.34 4.89
C LYS A 80 20.07 26.26 6.03
N MET A 81 19.59 26.03 7.26
CA MET A 81 19.93 26.86 8.43
C MET A 81 21.32 26.57 8.98
N CYS A 82 21.66 25.28 9.10
CA CYS A 82 22.95 24.79 9.53
C CYS A 82 23.37 23.54 8.73
N PRO A 83 24.12 23.71 7.62
CA PRO A 83 24.49 22.62 6.73
C PRO A 83 25.33 21.50 7.36
N THR A 84 26.03 21.77 8.46
CA THR A 84 27.02 20.86 9.05
C THR A 84 26.70 20.44 10.49
N CYS A 85 25.58 20.89 11.06
CA CYS A 85 25.27 20.59 12.46
C CYS A 85 24.90 19.12 12.69
N TYR A 86 24.20 18.49 11.73
CA TYR A 86 23.60 17.16 11.92
C TYR A 86 23.67 16.30 10.64
N PRO A 87 24.87 15.84 10.24
CA PRO A 87 25.06 15.10 9.00
C PRO A 87 24.29 13.76 8.98
N ASP A 88 24.19 13.08 10.13
CA ASP A 88 23.65 11.73 10.22
C ASP A 88 22.10 11.69 10.23
N LEU A 89 21.45 12.81 10.52
CA LEU A 89 20.00 12.86 10.75
C LEU A 89 19.20 12.44 9.51
N LYS A 90 19.73 12.75 8.32
CA LYS A 90 19.16 12.32 7.05
C LYS A 90 19.23 10.81 6.85
N ASP A 91 20.31 10.18 7.32
CA ASP A 91 20.51 8.74 7.18
C ASP A 91 19.63 7.97 8.17
N TYR A 92 19.45 8.47 9.39
CA TYR A 92 18.45 7.95 10.32
C TYR A 92 17.04 8.05 9.75
N PHE A 93 16.67 9.21 9.21
CA PHE A 93 15.37 9.38 8.54
C PHE A 93 15.15 8.34 7.44
N LYS A 94 16.11 8.19 6.51
CA LYS A 94 16.02 7.20 5.43
C LYS A 94 15.88 5.77 5.96
N LYS A 95 16.63 5.43 7.01
CA LYS A 95 16.59 4.10 7.64
C LYS A 95 15.19 3.80 8.17
N PHE A 96 14.61 4.70 8.96
CA PHE A 96 13.25 4.52 9.49
C PHE A 96 12.21 4.55 8.37
N ASP A 97 12.34 5.46 7.41
CA ASP A 97 11.39 5.57 6.31
C ASP A 97 11.33 4.30 5.45
N SER A 98 12.49 3.71 5.20
CA SER A 98 12.60 2.45 4.46
C SER A 98 12.01 1.28 5.26
N TYR A 99 12.25 1.22 6.58
CA TYR A 99 11.68 0.19 7.44
C TYR A 99 10.15 0.23 7.47
N VAL A 100 9.57 1.42 7.64
CA VAL A 100 8.12 1.58 7.68
C VAL A 100 7.48 1.31 6.32
N LYS A 101 8.08 1.81 5.23
CA LYS A 101 7.58 1.51 3.87
C LYS A 101 7.68 0.03 3.52
N PHE A 102 8.68 -0.68 4.04
CA PHE A 102 8.76 -2.13 3.89
C PHE A 102 7.59 -2.85 4.56
N ILE A 103 7.17 -2.40 5.75
CA ILE A 103 5.98 -2.95 6.44
C ILE A 103 4.71 -2.75 5.61
N PHE A 104 4.56 -1.61 4.93
CA PHE A 104 3.43 -1.37 4.04
C PHE A 104 3.52 -2.18 2.73
N GLY A 105 4.73 -2.35 2.18
CA GLY A 105 4.96 -2.99 0.89
C GLY A 105 5.02 -4.52 0.90
N SER A 106 5.05 -5.19 2.06
CA SER A 106 5.27 -6.64 2.18
C SER A 106 4.09 -7.53 1.77
N ARG A 107 3.16 -7.05 0.94
CA ARG A 107 2.10 -7.87 0.37
C ARG A 107 2.60 -8.40 -0.98
N GLU A 108 3.28 -9.54 -0.98
CA GLU A 108 3.62 -10.22 -2.24
C GLU A 108 2.34 -10.61 -2.97
N HIS A 109 2.10 -9.96 -4.11
CA HIS A 109 1.00 -10.30 -4.99
C HIS A 109 1.53 -11.24 -6.06
N ASN A 110 1.55 -12.54 -5.76
CA ASN A 110 1.76 -13.51 -6.82
C ASN A 110 0.61 -13.37 -7.83
N THR A 111 0.94 -12.86 -9.02
CA THR A 111 0.03 -12.66 -10.16
C THR A 111 0.28 -13.65 -11.28
N SER A 112 1.17 -14.63 -11.03
CA SER A 112 1.46 -15.71 -11.97
C SER A 112 0.49 -16.87 -11.81
N ALA A 113 0.40 -17.69 -12.87
CA ALA A 113 -0.32 -18.95 -12.87
C ALA A 113 0.07 -19.84 -11.67
N PRO A 114 -0.83 -20.73 -11.21
CA PRO A 114 -2.11 -21.12 -11.84
C PRO A 114 -3.27 -20.15 -11.56
N PHE A 115 -4.08 -19.86 -12.59
CA PHE A 115 -5.32 -19.07 -12.44
C PHE A 115 -6.52 -19.93 -12.08
N THR A 116 -6.48 -21.21 -12.46
CA THR A 116 -7.46 -22.21 -12.08
C THR A 116 -6.80 -23.47 -11.51
N ILE A 117 -7.46 -24.13 -10.56
CA ILE A 117 -7.01 -25.42 -10.02
C ILE A 117 -8.20 -26.36 -9.87
N ALA A 118 -8.07 -27.58 -10.37
CA ALA A 118 -9.07 -28.63 -10.19
C ALA A 118 -9.27 -28.96 -8.70
N LEU A 119 -10.51 -29.09 -8.24
CA LEU A 119 -10.83 -29.43 -6.84
C LEU A 119 -10.17 -30.73 -6.36
N SER A 120 -9.97 -31.69 -7.27
CA SER A 120 -9.31 -32.97 -7.00
C SER A 120 -7.80 -32.87 -6.78
N LYS A 121 -7.15 -31.78 -7.22
CA LYS A 121 -5.70 -31.57 -7.17
C LYS A 121 -5.28 -30.47 -6.21
N LEU A 122 -6.18 -30.00 -5.34
CA LEU A 122 -5.87 -28.92 -4.40
C LEU A 122 -4.86 -29.35 -3.33
N PRO A 123 -3.72 -28.64 -3.19
CA PRO A 123 -2.80 -28.85 -2.07
C PRO A 123 -3.47 -28.52 -0.73
N LEU A 124 -3.07 -29.21 0.35
CA LEU A 124 -3.57 -28.94 1.70
C LEU A 124 -3.22 -27.53 2.19
N ASP A 125 -2.06 -27.02 1.80
CA ASP A 125 -1.56 -25.71 2.20
C ASP A 125 -1.90 -24.61 1.17
N SER A 126 -3.06 -24.72 0.51
CA SER A 126 -3.49 -23.79 -0.55
C SER A 126 -4.55 -22.79 -0.10
N GLN A 127 -4.83 -22.67 1.21
CA GLN A 127 -5.89 -21.80 1.72
C GLN A 127 -5.76 -20.35 1.23
N THR A 128 -4.54 -19.82 1.20
CA THR A 128 -4.26 -18.47 0.71
C THR A 128 -4.49 -18.31 -0.80
N LEU A 129 -4.40 -19.40 -1.56
CA LEU A 129 -4.53 -19.44 -3.01
C LEU A 129 -5.98 -19.70 -3.48
N VAL A 130 -6.77 -20.46 -2.71
CA VAL A 130 -8.13 -20.89 -3.14
C VAL A 130 -9.24 -20.53 -2.16
N GLY A 131 -8.88 -20.06 -0.97
CA GLY A 131 -9.82 -19.75 0.10
C GLY A 131 -10.33 -20.99 0.85
N SER A 132 -10.91 -20.75 2.04
CA SER A 132 -11.32 -21.83 2.96
C SER A 132 -12.46 -22.68 2.42
N LYS A 133 -13.38 -22.12 1.64
CA LYS A 133 -14.53 -22.87 1.09
C LYS A 133 -14.08 -23.97 0.13
N ALA A 134 -13.26 -23.60 -0.85
CA ALA A 134 -12.69 -24.53 -1.82
C ALA A 134 -11.83 -25.61 -1.14
N LEU A 135 -10.98 -25.21 -0.19
CA LEU A 135 -10.16 -26.13 0.58
C LEU A 135 -11.01 -27.13 1.38
N ASN A 136 -12.07 -26.67 2.04
CA ASN A 136 -12.97 -27.57 2.76
C ASN A 136 -13.68 -28.55 1.84
N LEU A 137 -14.10 -28.13 0.64
CA LEU A 137 -14.69 -29.05 -0.34
C LEU A 137 -13.69 -30.12 -0.81
N SER A 138 -12.42 -29.76 -0.99
CA SER A 138 -11.38 -30.74 -1.38
C SER A 138 -11.08 -31.72 -0.25
N ILE A 139 -11.04 -31.25 1.00
CA ILE A 139 -10.87 -32.09 2.20
C ILE A 139 -12.04 -33.06 2.34
N ILE A 140 -13.29 -32.60 2.24
CA ILE A 140 -14.49 -33.45 2.31
C ILE A 140 -14.43 -34.55 1.25
N LYS A 141 -14.03 -34.21 0.02
CA LYS A 141 -13.92 -35.19 -1.06
C LYS A 141 -12.78 -36.19 -0.84
N ARG A 142 -11.60 -35.73 -0.46
CA ARG A 142 -10.39 -36.55 -0.37
C ARG A 142 -10.35 -37.40 0.91
N ASP A 143 -10.64 -36.77 2.04
CA ASP A 143 -10.39 -37.35 3.37
C ASP A 143 -11.65 -38.05 3.90
N LEU A 144 -12.83 -37.46 3.69
CA LEU A 144 -14.11 -38.07 4.10
C LEU A 144 -14.74 -38.94 3.02
N LYS A 145 -14.20 -38.92 1.78
CA LYS A 145 -14.71 -39.68 0.62
C LYS A 145 -16.20 -39.47 0.34
N LEU A 146 -16.73 -38.31 0.73
CA LEU A 146 -18.13 -37.96 0.50
C LEU A 146 -18.32 -37.45 -0.95
N PRO A 147 -19.52 -37.63 -1.52
CA PRO A 147 -19.81 -37.15 -2.87
C PRO A 147 -19.75 -35.62 -2.90
N VAL A 148 -18.80 -35.09 -3.66
CA VAL A 148 -18.66 -33.66 -3.94
C VAL A 148 -18.70 -33.46 -5.46
N PRO A 149 -19.51 -32.53 -5.98
CA PRO A 149 -19.55 -32.22 -7.41
C PRO A 149 -18.15 -31.98 -7.98
N LYS A 150 -17.90 -32.47 -9.21
CA LYS A 150 -16.67 -32.13 -9.93
C LYS A 150 -16.65 -30.62 -10.15
N GLY A 151 -15.47 -30.02 -10.04
CA GLY A 151 -15.29 -28.57 -10.14
C GLY A 151 -13.83 -28.18 -10.17
N PHE A 152 -13.60 -26.92 -10.49
CA PHE A 152 -12.32 -26.25 -10.34
C PHE A 152 -12.55 -24.91 -9.62
N VAL A 153 -11.46 -24.30 -9.18
CA VAL A 153 -11.47 -23.06 -8.41
C VAL A 153 -10.67 -22.02 -9.17
N ILE A 154 -11.24 -20.83 -9.32
CA ILE A 154 -10.53 -19.64 -9.77
C ILE A 154 -9.70 -19.13 -8.59
N THR A 155 -8.39 -19.05 -8.75
CA THR A 155 -7.46 -18.77 -7.66
C THR A 155 -7.41 -17.28 -7.30
N THR A 156 -6.86 -16.97 -6.14
CA THR A 156 -6.56 -15.58 -5.76
C THR A 156 -5.51 -14.96 -6.67
N ASN A 157 -4.65 -15.75 -7.33
CA ASN A 157 -3.70 -15.23 -8.31
C ASN A 157 -4.43 -14.69 -9.55
N ALA A 158 -5.50 -15.36 -9.99
CA ALA A 158 -6.35 -14.86 -11.07
C ALA A 158 -6.97 -13.51 -10.70
N PHE A 159 -7.49 -13.38 -9.48
CA PHE A 159 -8.00 -12.10 -8.98
C PHE A 159 -6.90 -11.03 -8.93
N ARG A 160 -5.70 -11.34 -8.41
CA ARG A 160 -4.58 -10.37 -8.35
C ARG A 160 -4.15 -9.93 -9.75
N TYR A 161 -4.03 -10.84 -10.69
CA TYR A 161 -3.70 -10.54 -12.08
C TYR A 161 -4.80 -9.70 -12.76
N PHE A 162 -6.07 -9.99 -12.49
CA PHE A 162 -7.19 -9.17 -12.94
C PHE A 162 -7.11 -7.72 -12.44
N ILE A 163 -6.75 -7.52 -11.17
CA ILE A 163 -6.55 -6.18 -10.60
C ILE A 163 -5.38 -5.45 -11.25
N GLU A 164 -4.25 -6.13 -11.49
CA GLU A 164 -3.07 -5.51 -12.12
C GLU A 164 -3.28 -5.21 -13.60
N PHE A 165 -3.86 -6.14 -14.36
CA PHE A 165 -4.14 -5.98 -15.78
C PHE A 165 -5.01 -4.75 -16.07
N ASN A 166 -5.95 -4.45 -15.18
CA ASN A 166 -6.88 -3.32 -15.30
C ASN A 166 -6.41 -2.05 -14.55
N ASP A 167 -5.22 -2.05 -13.95
CA ASP A 167 -4.69 -0.95 -13.11
C ASP A 167 -5.69 -0.47 -12.01
N LEU A 168 -6.47 -1.41 -11.46
CA LEU A 168 -7.54 -1.05 -10.51
C LEU A 168 -7.03 -0.72 -9.12
N ARG A 169 -5.78 -1.08 -8.81
CA ARG A 169 -5.24 -0.97 -7.45
C ARG A 169 -5.35 0.45 -6.92
N LYS A 170 -4.88 1.42 -7.70
CA LYS A 170 -4.92 2.83 -7.31
C LYS A 170 -6.35 3.31 -7.06
N ALA A 171 -7.26 2.97 -7.95
CA ALA A 171 -8.67 3.35 -7.85
C ALA A 171 -9.37 2.75 -6.61
N ILE A 172 -8.98 1.53 -6.23
CA ILE A 172 -9.48 0.86 -5.01
C ILE A 172 -8.92 1.54 -3.77
N GLU A 173 -7.60 1.74 -3.71
CA GLU A 173 -6.91 2.37 -2.59
C GLU A 173 -7.44 3.78 -2.30
N GLU A 174 -7.61 4.62 -3.33
CA GLU A 174 -8.14 5.98 -3.19
C GLU A 174 -9.55 6.04 -2.59
N ARG A 175 -10.37 5.01 -2.83
CA ARG A 175 -11.72 4.89 -2.28
C ARG A 175 -11.71 4.37 -0.86
N LEU A 176 -10.92 3.33 -0.60
CA LEU A 176 -10.76 2.75 0.73
C LEU A 176 -10.12 3.75 1.72
N ALA A 177 -9.23 4.63 1.26
CA ALA A 177 -8.66 5.70 2.07
C ALA A 177 -9.71 6.67 2.64
N LYS A 178 -10.87 6.80 1.98
CA LYS A 178 -11.97 7.69 2.37
C LYS A 178 -13.09 6.97 3.12
N LEU A 179 -12.98 5.65 3.27
CA LEU A 179 -14.02 4.83 3.87
C LEU A 179 -14.13 5.10 5.37
N ASP A 180 -15.33 5.46 5.81
CA ASP A 180 -15.68 5.46 7.23
C ASP A 180 -16.44 4.18 7.56
N ILE A 181 -15.79 3.28 8.30
CA ILE A 181 -16.31 1.95 8.67
C ILE A 181 -17.50 2.05 9.63
N ASN A 182 -17.66 3.17 10.35
CA ASN A 182 -18.77 3.38 11.28
C ASN A 182 -19.98 4.03 10.61
N SER A 183 -19.85 4.49 9.36
CA SER A 183 -20.92 5.12 8.60
C SER A 183 -21.48 4.16 7.55
N THR A 184 -22.71 3.71 7.78
CA THR A 184 -23.43 2.86 6.82
C THR A 184 -23.62 3.55 5.46
N ALA A 185 -23.78 4.88 5.45
CA ALA A 185 -23.85 5.66 4.23
C ALA A 185 -22.50 5.63 3.47
N SER A 186 -21.38 5.84 4.16
CA SER A 186 -20.04 5.74 3.56
C SER A 186 -19.78 4.35 3.00
N LEU A 187 -20.08 3.30 3.77
CA LEU A 187 -19.96 1.90 3.35
C LEU A 187 -20.74 1.62 2.07
N ASN A 188 -22.01 2.03 2.00
CA ASN A 188 -22.85 1.79 0.82
C ASN A 188 -22.31 2.52 -0.41
N VAL A 189 -21.93 3.80 -0.28
CA VAL A 189 -21.40 4.59 -1.40
C VAL A 189 -20.09 3.98 -1.92
N ILE A 190 -19.11 3.76 -1.04
CA ILE A 190 -17.80 3.21 -1.43
C ILE A 190 -17.94 1.78 -1.97
N SER A 191 -18.78 0.94 -1.37
CA SER A 191 -19.03 -0.41 -1.86
C SER A 191 -19.60 -0.40 -3.28
N ASN A 192 -20.60 0.43 -3.55
CA ASN A 192 -21.20 0.52 -4.88
C ASN A 192 -20.19 1.01 -5.92
N GLU A 193 -19.39 2.04 -5.59
CA GLU A 193 -18.35 2.52 -6.49
C GLU A 193 -17.29 1.45 -6.81
N LEU A 194 -16.88 0.66 -5.81
CA LEU A 194 -15.92 -0.42 -5.98
C LEU A 194 -16.52 -1.55 -6.82
N VAL A 195 -17.75 -1.96 -6.55
CA VAL A 195 -18.45 -2.98 -7.34
C VAL A 195 -18.59 -2.53 -8.80
N ASP A 196 -19.04 -1.29 -9.04
CA ASP A 196 -19.17 -0.74 -10.39
C ASP A 196 -17.82 -0.70 -11.12
N THR A 197 -16.74 -0.38 -10.41
CA THR A 197 -15.38 -0.39 -10.97
C THR A 197 -14.97 -1.80 -11.38
N MET A 198 -15.24 -2.81 -10.55
CA MET A 198 -14.95 -4.21 -10.86
C MET A 198 -15.79 -4.73 -12.03
N MET A 199 -17.08 -4.35 -12.10
CA MET A 199 -18.00 -4.81 -13.14
C MET A 199 -17.69 -4.23 -14.52
N LYS A 200 -17.01 -3.08 -14.58
CA LYS A 200 -16.57 -2.42 -15.84
C LYS A 200 -15.21 -2.89 -16.32
N ALA A 201 -14.45 -3.61 -15.48
CA ALA A 201 -13.12 -4.08 -15.82
C ALA A 201 -13.15 -5.32 -16.72
N GLU A 202 -12.13 -5.46 -17.54
CA GLU A 202 -12.02 -6.54 -18.52
C GLU A 202 -11.40 -7.78 -17.87
N ILE A 203 -11.96 -8.97 -18.13
CA ILE A 203 -11.33 -10.22 -17.69
C ILE A 203 -10.14 -10.50 -18.63
N PRO A 204 -8.90 -10.63 -18.10
CA PRO A 204 -7.74 -10.85 -18.95
C PRO A 204 -7.88 -12.10 -19.82
N PRO A 205 -7.52 -12.06 -21.12
CA PRO A 205 -7.68 -13.18 -22.04
C PRO A 205 -7.06 -14.50 -21.55
N ILE A 206 -5.88 -14.42 -20.91
CA ILE A 206 -5.19 -15.58 -20.36
C ILE A 206 -5.96 -16.27 -19.22
N ILE A 207 -6.73 -15.51 -18.43
CA ILE A 207 -7.59 -16.07 -17.39
C ILE A 207 -8.82 -16.72 -18.04
N ILE A 208 -9.40 -16.10 -19.06
CA ILE A 208 -10.53 -16.66 -19.82
C ILE A 208 -10.11 -18.02 -20.42
N GLU A 209 -8.94 -18.06 -21.07
CA GLU A 209 -8.39 -19.28 -21.65
C GLU A 209 -8.21 -20.38 -20.59
N ASP A 210 -7.62 -20.06 -19.43
CA ASP A 210 -7.42 -21.04 -18.36
C ASP A 210 -8.75 -21.56 -17.76
N ILE A 211 -9.76 -20.69 -17.65
CA ILE A 211 -11.12 -21.07 -17.23
C ILE A 211 -11.78 -22.00 -18.25
N LEU A 212 -11.71 -21.68 -19.54
CA LEU A 212 -12.29 -22.51 -20.60
C LEU A 212 -11.58 -23.88 -20.68
N ASN A 213 -10.26 -23.91 -20.63
CA ASN A 213 -9.48 -25.15 -20.59
C ASN A 213 -9.82 -26.03 -19.39
N SER A 214 -9.99 -25.42 -18.20
CA SER A 214 -10.44 -26.13 -17.00
C SER A 214 -11.87 -26.64 -17.11
N TYR A 215 -12.75 -25.89 -17.76
CA TYR A 215 -14.13 -26.28 -18.03
C TYR A 215 -14.21 -27.47 -19.00
N ASP A 216 -13.49 -27.41 -20.13
CA ASP A 216 -13.44 -28.50 -21.11
C ASP A 216 -12.84 -29.77 -20.51
N SER A 217 -11.78 -29.63 -19.70
CA SER A 217 -11.18 -30.73 -18.94
C SER A 217 -12.17 -31.37 -17.97
N LEU A 218 -13.10 -30.61 -17.41
CA LEU A 218 -14.13 -31.09 -16.50
C LEU A 218 -15.27 -31.79 -17.25
N GLN A 219 -15.66 -31.28 -18.42
CA GLN A 219 -16.64 -31.94 -19.29
C GLN A 219 -16.14 -33.29 -19.79
N ASN A 220 -14.87 -33.38 -20.19
CA ASN A 220 -14.26 -34.64 -20.66
C ASN A 220 -14.06 -35.69 -19.56
N GLN A 221 -14.20 -35.30 -18.29
CA GLN A 221 -14.17 -36.22 -17.14
C GLN A 221 -15.56 -36.71 -16.75
N ALA A 222 -16.64 -36.12 -17.27
CA ALA A 222 -18.03 -36.50 -16.96
C ALA A 222 -18.43 -37.76 -17.73
#